data_AF-A0A9W8PE77-F1
#
_entry.id   AF-A0A9W8PE77-F1
#
_cell.length_a   1.000
_cell.length_b   1.000
_cell.length_c   1.000
_cell.angle_alpha   90.00
_cell.angle_beta   90.00
_cell.angle_gamma   90.00
#
_symmetry.space_group_name_H-M   'P 1'
#
loop_
_entity.id
_entity.type
_entity.pdbx_description
1 polymer ?
#
loop_
_entity_poly.entity_id
_entity_poly.type
_entity_poly.pdbx_seq_one_letter_code
_entity_poly.pdbx_strand_id
1 'polypeptide(L)'
;MDIPGVYNVDPMIYMQRSPPLMKKYNKDFSLYGVAKELGVTGKTEMPDLYSNQKPLEILEYNMNDALIPVEIWIKTGLIREIPSLALTSCCHVYDCCRYMTSVTARCPLSAEAMAVGMKIDWSECEPVLEYKGGKVLEPVKGVHKNVVVCDFASMYPTIMIDANISPETLDVLEADEHTYGDVWYDDIYIYVRAESSVARFPREGDNMIRRLLLKYVRLRTMHKRDNPTYAGTLKVVANSIYGSTGYVNSPMYSPLCAIATTAIGRWCLDLACKTFEDYGMKIVYGDTDSCMARGTYVTQSAHNGDTVAHAKYILARLKERLDDTPFSGMRMELEEFRERMILLDKKKYCYISENGSIEYKGMSICALEV
;
A
#
# COMPACT_ATOMS: atom_id res chain seq x y z
N MET A 1 -5.80 -19.85 -25.09
CA MET A 1 -5.42 -21.25 -25.39
C MET A 1 -4.86 -21.83 -24.11
N ASP A 2 -5.38 -22.95 -23.62
CA ASP A 2 -4.81 -23.64 -22.46
C ASP A 2 -3.85 -24.71 -22.98
N ILE A 3 -2.56 -24.56 -22.68
CA ILE A 3 -1.49 -25.45 -23.18
C ILE A 3 -0.87 -26.10 -21.94
N PRO A 4 -1.12 -27.39 -21.68
CA PRO A 4 -0.58 -28.08 -20.51
C PRO A 4 0.94 -27.93 -20.38
N GLY A 5 1.40 -27.58 -19.17
CA GLY A 5 2.82 -27.38 -18.88
C GLY A 5 3.41 -26.04 -19.33
N VAL A 6 2.62 -25.17 -19.98
CA VAL A 6 3.07 -23.86 -20.47
C VAL A 6 2.35 -22.74 -19.72
N TYR A 7 3.13 -21.82 -19.15
CA TYR A 7 2.59 -20.61 -18.54
C TYR A 7 2.38 -19.53 -19.61
N ASN A 8 1.13 -19.28 -19.96
CA ASN A 8 0.77 -18.14 -20.79
C ASN A 8 0.79 -16.88 -19.93
N VAL A 9 1.74 -15.98 -20.23
CA VAL A 9 1.85 -14.69 -19.58
C VAL A 9 1.56 -13.61 -20.60
N ASP A 10 0.48 -12.87 -20.36
CA ASP A 10 0.16 -11.65 -21.09
C ASP A 10 0.55 -10.45 -20.21
N PRO A 11 1.64 -9.73 -20.57
CA PRO A 11 2.07 -8.56 -19.82
C PRO A 11 0.97 -7.51 -19.69
N MET A 12 0.12 -7.36 -20.71
CA MET A 12 -0.93 -6.36 -20.75
C MET A 12 -1.99 -6.62 -19.66
N ILE A 13 -2.42 -7.88 -19.48
CA ILE A 13 -3.39 -8.25 -18.44
C ILE A 13 -2.85 -7.88 -17.04
N TYR A 14 -1.57 -8.16 -16.79
CA TYR A 14 -0.94 -7.81 -15.53
C TYR A 14 -0.86 -6.29 -15.35
N MET A 15 -0.37 -5.58 -16.37
CA MET A 15 -0.18 -4.13 -16.33
C MET A 15 -1.49 -3.36 -16.13
N GLN A 16 -2.59 -3.83 -16.72
CA GLN A 16 -3.93 -3.26 -16.56
C GLN A 16 -4.53 -3.46 -15.18
N ARG A 17 -3.98 -4.37 -14.37
CA ARG A 17 -4.51 -4.71 -13.05
C ARG A 17 -3.58 -4.31 -11.91
N SER A 18 -2.28 -4.19 -12.18
CA SER A 18 -1.27 -3.73 -11.24
C SER A 18 -1.42 -2.21 -11.02
N PRO A 19 -1.83 -1.73 -9.83
CA PRO A 19 -2.04 -0.31 -9.59
C PRO A 19 -0.81 0.57 -9.84
N PRO A 20 0.42 0.17 -9.48
CA PRO A 20 1.63 0.93 -9.81
C PRO A 20 1.82 1.13 -11.31
N LEU A 21 1.58 0.09 -12.12
CA LEU A 21 1.75 0.14 -13.57
C LEU A 21 0.60 0.92 -14.23
N MET A 22 -0.64 0.77 -13.76
CA MET A 22 -1.76 1.60 -14.20
C MET A 22 -1.53 3.09 -14.02
N LYS A 23 -0.95 3.47 -12.88
CA LYS A 23 -0.64 4.88 -12.60
C LYS A 23 0.48 5.41 -13.48
N LYS A 24 1.45 4.56 -13.82
CA LYS A 24 2.60 4.94 -14.64
C LYS A 24 2.18 5.22 -16.09
N TYR A 25 1.49 4.29 -16.75
CA TYR A 25 1.25 4.35 -18.20
C TYR A 25 -0.01 5.10 -18.64
N ASN A 26 -0.48 6.06 -17.83
CA ASN A 26 -1.63 6.95 -18.10
C ASN A 26 -2.87 6.29 -18.76
N LYS A 27 -3.12 5.02 -18.46
CA LYS A 27 -4.20 4.18 -19.04
C LYS A 27 -4.13 3.94 -20.55
N ASP A 28 -3.08 4.34 -21.27
CA ASP A 28 -2.87 3.92 -22.66
C ASP A 28 -2.10 2.59 -22.68
N PHE A 29 -2.86 1.50 -22.68
CA PHE A 29 -2.33 0.14 -22.75
C PHE A 29 -2.24 -0.42 -24.16
N SER A 30 -2.31 0.44 -25.19
CA SER A 30 -1.97 0.00 -26.54
C SER A 30 -0.50 -0.43 -26.58
N LEU A 31 -0.19 -1.44 -27.40
CA LEU A 31 1.17 -1.96 -27.53
C LEU A 31 2.18 -0.82 -27.80
N TYR A 32 1.82 0.06 -28.74
CA TYR A 32 2.64 1.21 -29.10
C TYR A 32 2.65 2.33 -28.05
N GLY A 33 1.54 2.56 -27.32
CA GLY A 33 1.50 3.53 -26.23
C GLY A 33 2.50 3.17 -25.13
N VAL A 34 2.45 1.92 -24.68
CA VAL A 34 3.37 1.37 -23.67
C VAL A 34 4.82 1.33 -24.19
N ALA A 35 5.02 0.87 -25.43
CA ALA A 35 6.35 0.79 -26.03
C ALA A 35 7.02 2.18 -26.16
N LYS A 36 6.25 3.18 -26.60
CA LYS A 36 6.71 4.57 -26.69
C LYS A 36 7.14 5.11 -25.32
N GLU A 37 6.36 4.88 -24.28
CA GLU A 37 6.67 5.35 -22.93
C GLU A 37 7.92 4.65 -22.34
N LEU A 38 8.13 3.39 -22.68
CA LEU A 38 9.31 2.61 -22.27
C LEU A 38 10.55 2.87 -23.15
N GLY A 39 10.44 3.71 -24.17
CA GLY A 39 11.51 3.96 -25.14
C GLY A 39 11.96 2.67 -25.83
N VAL A 40 11.02 1.76 -26.09
CA VAL A 40 11.25 0.52 -26.85
C VAL A 40 10.75 0.73 -28.26
N THR A 41 11.65 1.23 -29.10
CA THR A 41 11.66 1.18 -30.57
C THR A 41 10.46 1.74 -31.37
N GLY A 42 10.78 2.21 -32.59
CA GLY A 42 9.92 3.08 -33.40
C GLY A 42 8.75 2.35 -34.04
N LYS A 43 7.60 3.02 -34.08
CA LYS A 43 6.38 2.59 -34.77
C LYS A 43 6.72 2.32 -36.25
N THR A 44 6.77 1.05 -36.67
CA THR A 44 6.73 0.71 -38.09
C THR A 44 5.30 0.93 -38.59
N GLU A 45 5.12 1.70 -39.66
CA GLU A 45 3.78 1.84 -40.26
C GLU A 45 3.34 0.50 -40.81
N MET A 46 2.05 0.17 -40.63
CA MET A 46 1.49 -1.08 -41.15
C MET A 46 1.59 -1.06 -42.69
N PRO A 47 2.33 -2.00 -43.31
CA PRO A 47 2.45 -2.04 -44.76
C PRO A 47 1.11 -2.44 -45.42
N ASP A 48 0.92 -2.09 -46.69
CA ASP A 48 -0.25 -2.52 -47.46
C ASP A 48 -0.24 -4.05 -47.62
N LEU A 49 -1.24 -4.71 -47.04
CA LEU A 49 -1.40 -6.16 -47.05
C LEU A 49 -2.04 -6.68 -48.35
N TYR A 50 -2.68 -5.79 -49.12
CA TYR A 50 -3.58 -6.16 -50.22
C TYR A 50 -3.04 -5.78 -51.59
N SER A 51 -2.41 -4.60 -51.73
CA SER A 51 -1.85 -4.16 -53.02
C SER A 51 -0.32 -4.01 -52.95
N ASN A 52 0.39 -4.47 -53.98
CA ASN A 52 1.87 -4.49 -54.01
C ASN A 52 2.50 -5.11 -52.76
N GLN A 53 2.14 -6.37 -52.44
CA GLN A 53 2.73 -7.10 -51.32
C GLN A 53 4.26 -7.01 -51.37
N LYS A 54 4.83 -6.38 -50.35
CA LYS A 54 6.27 -6.37 -50.08
C LYS A 54 6.50 -7.30 -48.90
N PRO A 55 6.72 -8.61 -49.12
CA PRO A 55 6.71 -9.60 -48.05
C PRO A 55 7.76 -9.33 -46.97
N LEU A 56 8.88 -8.70 -47.35
CA LEU A 56 9.93 -8.30 -46.42
C LEU A 56 9.47 -7.20 -45.44
N GLU A 57 8.70 -6.21 -45.90
CA GLU A 57 8.16 -5.15 -45.02
C GLU A 57 7.10 -5.73 -44.07
N ILE A 58 6.25 -6.65 -44.55
CA ILE A 58 5.26 -7.36 -43.70
C ILE A 58 5.96 -8.24 -42.65
N LEU A 59 7.03 -8.93 -43.05
CA LEU A 59 7.83 -9.76 -42.14
C LEU A 59 8.48 -8.90 -41.05
N GLU A 60 9.09 -7.77 -41.43
CA GLU A 60 9.72 -6.84 -40.48
C GLU A 60 8.69 -6.24 -39.50
N TYR A 61 7.53 -5.84 -40.00
CA TYR A 61 6.41 -5.37 -39.17
C TYR A 61 6.00 -6.43 -38.13
N ASN A 62 5.75 -7.67 -38.57
CA ASN A 62 5.35 -8.76 -37.68
C ASN A 62 6.46 -9.15 -36.68
N MET A 63 7.72 -9.11 -37.11
CA MET A 63 8.86 -9.36 -36.21
C MET A 63 8.91 -8.29 -35.11
N ASN A 64 8.68 -7.01 -35.44
CA ASN A 64 8.64 -5.95 -34.45
C ASN A 64 7.49 -6.16 -33.45
N ASP A 65 6.28 -6.42 -33.93
CA ASP A 65 5.10 -6.68 -33.07
C ASP A 65 5.27 -7.92 -32.17
N ALA A 66 6.07 -8.92 -32.58
CA ALA A 66 6.41 -10.08 -31.76
C ALA A 66 7.51 -9.80 -30.72
N LEU A 67 8.43 -8.86 -30.99
CA LEU A 67 9.53 -8.50 -30.10
C LEU A 67 9.10 -7.53 -29.00
N ILE A 68 8.24 -6.55 -29.33
CA ILE A 68 7.81 -5.51 -28.37
C ILE A 68 7.28 -6.11 -27.05
N PRO A 69 6.40 -7.13 -27.04
CA PRO A 69 5.92 -7.73 -25.79
C PRO A 69 7.04 -8.30 -24.91
N VAL A 70 8.08 -8.90 -25.51
CA VAL A 70 9.24 -9.45 -24.79
C VAL A 70 10.06 -8.32 -24.17
N GLU A 71 10.24 -7.23 -24.90
CA GLU A 71 10.99 -6.08 -24.37
C GLU A 71 10.19 -5.33 -23.29
N ILE A 72 8.86 -5.20 -23.44
CA ILE A 72 7.97 -4.71 -22.38
C ILE A 72 8.15 -5.58 -21.14
N TRP A 73 8.05 -6.91 -21.27
CA TRP A 73 8.21 -7.86 -20.17
C TRP A 73 9.53 -7.69 -19.39
N ILE A 74 10.64 -7.43 -20.10
CA ILE A 74 11.96 -7.22 -19.52
C ILE A 74 12.06 -5.82 -18.88
N LYS A 75 11.73 -4.76 -19.63
CA LYS A 75 11.89 -3.36 -19.19
C LYS A 75 10.95 -2.96 -18.07
N THR A 76 9.75 -3.55 -18.00
CA THR A 76 8.82 -3.35 -16.88
C THR A 76 9.25 -4.10 -15.62
N GLY A 77 10.18 -5.05 -15.73
CA GLY A 77 10.61 -5.89 -14.60
C GLY A 77 9.67 -7.06 -14.29
N LEU A 78 8.62 -7.27 -15.09
CA LEU A 78 7.63 -8.33 -14.89
C LEU A 78 8.26 -9.74 -14.86
N ILE A 79 9.34 -9.94 -15.61
CA ILE A 79 10.15 -11.17 -15.58
C ILE A 79 10.63 -11.55 -14.18
N ARG A 80 10.81 -10.57 -13.28
CA ARG A 80 11.20 -10.79 -11.88
C ARG A 80 10.00 -10.68 -10.94
N GLU A 81 9.10 -9.74 -11.20
CA GLU A 81 7.97 -9.43 -10.30
C GLU A 81 6.98 -10.60 -10.20
N ILE A 82 6.57 -11.19 -11.34
CA ILE A 82 5.58 -12.27 -11.34
C ILE A 82 6.09 -13.53 -10.62
N PRO A 83 7.31 -14.04 -10.89
CA PRO A 83 7.87 -15.14 -10.11
C PRO A 83 8.07 -14.80 -8.63
N SER A 84 8.48 -13.56 -8.32
CA SER A 84 8.63 -13.09 -6.93
C SER A 84 7.28 -13.09 -6.19
N LEU A 85 6.21 -12.68 -6.88
CA LEU A 85 4.86 -12.70 -6.34
C LEU A 85 4.42 -14.15 -6.08
N ALA A 86 4.65 -15.07 -7.02
CA ALA A 86 4.35 -16.49 -6.86
C ALA A 86 5.06 -17.11 -5.64
N LEU A 87 6.35 -16.82 -5.46
CA LEU A 87 7.11 -17.26 -4.29
C LEU A 87 6.55 -16.69 -2.99
N THR A 88 6.11 -15.43 -3.02
CA THR A 88 5.58 -14.74 -1.83
C THR A 88 4.20 -15.26 -1.46
N SER A 89 3.29 -15.38 -2.43
CA SER A 89 1.90 -15.75 -2.19
C SER A 89 1.67 -17.26 -2.19
N CYS A 90 2.69 -18.09 -2.40
CA CYS A 90 2.51 -19.54 -2.55
C CYS A 90 1.49 -19.91 -3.64
N CYS A 91 1.44 -19.12 -4.72
CA CYS A 91 0.52 -19.35 -5.85
C CYS A 91 1.28 -19.79 -7.10
N HIS A 92 0.55 -20.35 -8.06
CA HIS A 92 1.13 -20.60 -9.38
C HIS A 92 1.45 -19.29 -10.10
N VAL A 93 2.54 -19.31 -10.88
CA VAL A 93 2.93 -18.20 -11.77
C VAL A 93 1.76 -17.79 -12.69
N TYR A 94 0.95 -18.76 -13.11
CA TYR A 94 -0.27 -18.56 -13.88
C TYR A 94 -1.31 -17.66 -13.20
N ASP A 95 -1.49 -17.79 -11.88
CA ASP A 95 -2.45 -16.97 -11.14
C ASP A 95 -1.88 -15.57 -10.90
N CYS A 96 -0.58 -15.51 -10.61
CA CYS A 96 0.14 -14.26 -10.39
C CYS A 96 0.18 -13.38 -11.65
N CYS A 97 0.31 -13.97 -12.85
CA CYS A 97 0.32 -13.18 -14.10
C CYS A 97 -1.01 -12.47 -14.41
N ARG A 98 -2.10 -12.81 -13.70
CA ARG A 98 -3.41 -12.15 -13.80
C ARG A 98 -3.67 -11.11 -12.71
N TYR A 99 -2.71 -10.91 -11.80
CA TYR A 99 -2.79 -9.99 -10.65
C TYR A 99 -4.10 -10.12 -9.85
N MET A 100 -4.41 -11.34 -9.41
CA MET A 100 -5.60 -11.59 -8.58
C MET A 100 -5.28 -11.32 -7.10
N THR A 101 -5.56 -10.11 -6.62
CA THR A 101 -5.25 -9.66 -5.24
C THR A 101 -5.92 -10.49 -4.15
N SER A 102 -7.10 -11.08 -4.42
CA SER A 102 -7.76 -12.00 -3.49
C SER A 102 -7.00 -13.32 -3.33
N VAL A 103 -6.35 -13.79 -4.40
CA VAL A 103 -5.57 -15.04 -4.41
C VAL A 103 -4.24 -14.84 -3.69
N THR A 104 -3.65 -13.64 -3.78
CA THR A 104 -2.33 -13.37 -3.19
C THR A 104 -2.29 -13.45 -1.67
N ALA A 105 -3.40 -13.14 -0.98
CA ALA A 105 -3.51 -13.29 0.48
C ALA A 105 -4.04 -14.66 0.92
N ARG A 106 -4.88 -15.29 0.09
CA ARG A 106 -5.56 -16.55 0.43
C ARG A 106 -4.59 -17.72 0.61
N CYS A 107 -3.76 -18.00 -0.40
CA CYS A 107 -2.84 -19.13 -0.36
C CYS A 107 -1.83 -19.09 0.80
N PRO A 108 -1.18 -17.96 1.14
CA PRO A 108 -0.24 -17.95 2.26
C PRO A 108 -0.94 -18.08 3.61
N LEU A 109 -2.16 -17.52 3.77
CA LEU A 109 -2.96 -17.73 4.98
C LEU A 109 -3.35 -19.20 5.14
N SER A 110 -3.81 -19.86 4.08
CA SER A 110 -4.10 -21.30 4.10
C SER A 110 -2.87 -22.15 4.41
N ALA A 111 -1.72 -21.79 3.86
CA ALA A 111 -0.47 -22.50 4.12
C ALA A 111 -0.03 -22.34 5.58
N GLU A 112 -0.13 -21.14 6.15
CA GLU A 112 0.20 -20.90 7.56
C GLU A 112 -0.81 -21.60 8.48
N ALA A 113 -2.11 -21.55 8.19
CA ALA A 113 -3.15 -22.28 8.94
C ALA A 113 -2.82 -23.77 9.02
N MET A 114 -2.50 -24.39 7.89
CA MET A 114 -2.11 -25.80 7.83
C MET A 114 -0.84 -26.06 8.65
N ALA A 115 0.15 -25.18 8.57
CA ALA A 115 1.41 -25.31 9.31
C ALA A 115 1.22 -25.24 10.83
N VAL A 116 0.18 -24.54 11.32
CA VAL A 116 -0.17 -24.45 12.75
C VAL A 116 -1.29 -25.42 13.17
N GLY A 117 -1.72 -26.32 12.27
CA GLY A 117 -2.75 -27.31 12.57
C GLY A 117 -4.18 -26.74 12.63
N MET A 118 -4.40 -25.56 12.07
CA MET A 118 -5.71 -24.90 11.98
C MET A 118 -6.42 -25.23 10.66
N LYS A 119 -7.76 -25.16 10.71
CA LYS A 119 -8.63 -25.22 9.53
C LYS A 119 -9.24 -23.85 9.31
N ILE A 120 -9.25 -23.40 8.07
CA ILE A 120 -9.95 -22.18 7.66
C ILE A 120 -11.38 -22.57 7.27
N ASP A 121 -12.37 -21.79 7.74
CA ASP A 121 -13.74 -21.90 7.28
C ASP A 121 -13.91 -21.19 5.92
N TRP A 122 -14.51 -21.89 4.97
CA TRP A 122 -14.73 -21.40 3.59
C TRP A 122 -16.19 -21.10 3.31
N SER A 123 -17.04 -21.16 4.34
CA SER A 123 -18.44 -20.85 4.24
C SER A 123 -18.66 -19.40 3.80
N GLU A 124 -19.69 -19.17 3.00
CA GLU A 124 -20.09 -17.82 2.61
C GLU A 124 -20.59 -17.07 3.85
N CYS A 125 -20.22 -15.81 3.95
CA CYS A 125 -20.64 -14.93 5.02
C CYS A 125 -21.40 -13.75 4.42
N GLU A 126 -22.58 -13.44 4.95
CA GLU A 126 -23.29 -12.21 4.59
C GLU A 126 -22.56 -11.01 5.22
N PRO A 127 -22.42 -9.88 4.53
CA PRO A 127 -21.76 -8.71 5.08
C PRO A 127 -22.60 -8.13 6.24
N VAL A 128 -22.07 -8.23 7.46
CA VAL A 128 -22.83 -7.85 8.67
C VAL A 128 -22.58 -6.39 9.08
N LEU A 129 -21.42 -5.82 8.73
CA LEU A 129 -20.99 -4.51 9.21
C LEU A 129 -20.23 -3.74 8.12
N GLU A 130 -20.72 -2.55 7.78
CA GLU A 130 -19.89 -1.54 7.12
C GLU A 130 -18.94 -0.93 8.15
N TYR A 131 -17.67 -0.74 7.78
CA TYR A 131 -16.70 -0.16 8.69
C TYR A 131 -16.02 1.07 8.12
N LYS A 132 -15.71 2.01 9.02
CA LYS A 132 -14.96 3.22 8.70
C LYS A 132 -13.52 2.85 8.38
N GLY A 133 -13.05 3.21 7.17
CA GLY A 133 -11.66 3.01 6.74
C GLY A 133 -10.66 3.99 7.36
N GLY A 134 -9.55 4.23 6.64
CA GLY A 134 -8.51 5.17 7.03
C GLY A 134 -9.01 6.61 7.24
N LYS A 135 -8.30 7.39 8.07
CA LYS A 135 -8.62 8.80 8.33
C LYS A 135 -7.96 9.69 7.29
N VAL A 136 -8.75 10.53 6.63
CA VAL A 136 -8.24 11.62 5.77
C VAL A 136 -8.55 12.94 6.46
N LEU A 137 -7.50 13.66 6.86
CA LEU A 137 -7.63 14.96 7.52
C LEU A 137 -8.12 16.01 6.52
N GLU A 138 -8.85 17.00 7.01
CA GLU A 138 -9.21 18.16 6.19
C GLU A 138 -7.94 18.93 5.82
N PRO A 139 -7.70 19.21 4.53
CA PRO A 139 -6.55 20.00 4.12
C PRO A 139 -6.72 21.45 4.56
N VAL A 140 -5.66 22.04 5.10
CA VAL A 140 -5.54 23.49 5.19
C VAL A 140 -5.36 23.99 3.77
N LYS A 141 -6.43 24.47 3.14
CA LYS A 141 -6.39 24.87 1.73
C LYS A 141 -5.44 26.05 1.50
N GLY A 142 -4.76 26.06 0.36
CA GLY A 142 -3.86 27.13 -0.07
C GLY A 142 -2.43 26.66 -0.34
N VAL A 143 -1.54 27.65 -0.47
CA VAL A 143 -0.12 27.44 -0.78
C VAL A 143 0.68 27.28 0.51
N HIS A 144 1.39 26.17 0.62
CA HIS A 144 2.28 25.85 1.73
C HIS A 144 3.72 25.79 1.26
N LYS A 145 4.62 26.30 2.09
CA LYS A 145 6.07 26.22 1.90
C LYS A 145 6.70 25.32 2.95
N ASN A 146 7.79 24.65 2.57
CA ASN A 146 8.61 23.80 3.43
C ASN A 146 7.76 22.76 4.16
N VAL A 147 7.08 21.91 3.38
CA VAL A 147 6.24 20.84 3.90
C VAL A 147 7.06 19.55 3.96
N VAL A 148 7.12 18.93 5.13
CA VAL A 148 7.61 17.55 5.27
C VAL A 148 6.45 16.59 5.15
N VAL A 149 6.68 15.50 4.44
CA VAL A 149 5.76 14.36 4.34
C VAL A 149 6.37 13.23 5.14
N CYS A 150 5.65 12.76 6.14
CA CYS A 150 6.04 11.62 6.95
C CYS A 150 4.98 10.53 6.81
N ASP A 151 5.40 9.27 6.75
CA ASP A 151 4.52 8.12 6.50
C ASP A 151 4.86 6.94 7.42
N PHE A 152 3.85 6.19 7.84
CA PHE A 152 4.05 4.97 8.63
C PHE A 152 4.51 3.80 7.75
N ALA A 153 5.66 3.22 8.08
CA ALA A 153 6.19 2.08 7.36
C ALA A 153 5.32 0.83 7.56
N SER A 154 4.54 0.47 6.54
CA SER A 154 3.65 -0.71 6.55
C SER A 154 2.66 -0.71 7.73
N MET A 155 1.94 0.40 7.91
CA MET A 155 1.04 0.64 9.06
C MET A 155 0.16 -0.56 9.43
N TYR A 156 -0.69 -1.05 8.51
CA TYR A 156 -1.66 -2.10 8.85
C TYR A 156 -1.01 -3.45 9.21
N PRO A 157 -0.04 -3.98 8.45
CA PRO A 157 0.71 -5.16 8.89
C PRO A 157 1.33 -5.01 10.29
N THR A 158 1.93 -3.86 10.58
CA THR A 158 2.55 -3.60 11.89
C THR A 158 1.52 -3.55 13.00
N ILE A 159 0.37 -2.92 12.77
CA ILE A 159 -0.75 -2.93 13.73
C ILE A 159 -1.25 -4.35 14.01
N MET A 160 -1.43 -5.16 12.97
CA MET A 160 -1.89 -6.55 13.17
C MET A 160 -0.89 -7.39 13.94
N ILE A 161 0.42 -7.13 13.76
CA ILE A 161 1.47 -7.73 14.58
C ILE A 161 1.34 -7.24 16.02
N ASP A 162 1.50 -5.94 16.26
CA ASP A 162 1.60 -5.33 17.60
C ASP A 162 0.36 -5.57 18.46
N ALA A 163 -0.83 -5.49 17.84
CA ALA A 163 -2.09 -5.72 18.52
C ALA A 163 -2.56 -7.17 18.50
N ASN A 164 -1.72 -8.08 17.99
CA ASN A 164 -2.01 -9.52 17.91
C ASN A 164 -3.38 -9.79 17.23
N ILE A 165 -3.69 -9.05 16.16
CA ILE A 165 -5.00 -9.12 15.50
C ILE A 165 -5.06 -10.34 14.58
N SER A 166 -5.97 -11.25 14.91
CA SER A 166 -6.38 -12.34 14.04
C SER A 166 -7.77 -12.86 14.43
N PRO A 167 -8.56 -13.45 13.52
CA PRO A 167 -9.90 -13.95 13.85
C PRO A 167 -9.91 -14.96 15.01
N GLU A 168 -8.87 -15.80 15.14
CA GLU A 168 -8.77 -16.80 16.21
C GLU A 168 -8.44 -16.21 17.59
N THR A 169 -7.92 -14.99 17.65
CA THR A 169 -7.59 -14.27 18.89
C THR A 169 -8.64 -13.22 19.28
N LEU A 170 -9.63 -13.01 18.40
CA LEU A 170 -10.69 -12.03 18.60
C LEU A 170 -11.69 -12.55 19.63
N ASP A 171 -11.91 -11.75 20.67
CA ASP A 171 -13.04 -11.89 21.57
C ASP A 171 -13.98 -10.69 21.43
N VAL A 172 -15.29 -10.93 21.53
CA VAL A 172 -16.33 -9.92 21.29
C VAL A 172 -17.11 -9.68 22.56
N LEU A 173 -17.00 -8.47 23.09
CA LEU A 173 -17.72 -8.03 24.28
C LEU A 173 -18.84 -7.07 23.90
N GLU A 174 -19.85 -6.93 24.77
CA GLU A 174 -20.85 -5.87 24.65
C GLU A 174 -20.23 -4.53 25.07
N ALA A 175 -20.54 -3.45 24.35
CA ALA A 175 -20.13 -2.12 24.76
C ALA A 175 -20.99 -1.63 25.93
N ASP A 176 -20.34 -1.24 27.02
CA ASP A 176 -20.99 -0.73 28.23
C ASP A 176 -20.59 0.72 28.55
N GLU A 177 -21.08 1.22 29.69
CA GLU A 177 -20.82 2.56 30.21
C GLU A 177 -19.33 2.83 30.50
N HIS A 178 -18.53 1.77 30.62
CA HIS A 178 -17.09 1.82 30.87
C HIS A 178 -16.25 1.71 29.59
N THR A 179 -16.88 1.79 28.41
CA THR A 179 -16.16 1.82 27.12
C THR A 179 -15.44 3.16 26.93
N TYR A 180 -14.12 3.17 27.11
CA TYR A 180 -13.30 4.39 27.02
C TYR A 180 -12.79 4.65 25.60
N GLY A 181 -13.47 5.55 24.87
CA GLY A 181 -13.01 6.00 23.55
C GLY A 181 -13.02 4.91 22.47
N ASP A 182 -12.25 5.13 21.40
CA ASP A 182 -12.21 4.21 20.25
C ASP A 182 -11.20 3.06 20.43
N VAL A 183 -10.08 3.31 21.13
CA VAL A 183 -8.99 2.35 21.38
C VAL A 183 -8.43 2.56 22.78
N TRP A 184 -8.33 1.51 23.58
CA TRP A 184 -7.67 1.49 24.89
C TRP A 184 -7.03 0.13 25.16
N TYR A 185 -6.22 0.04 26.22
CA TYR A 185 -5.48 -1.17 26.56
C TYR A 185 -5.13 -1.21 28.05
N ASP A 186 -4.91 -2.41 28.56
CA ASP A 186 -4.33 -2.69 29.87
C ASP A 186 -3.10 -3.61 29.72
N ASP A 187 -2.61 -4.21 30.79
CA ASP A 187 -1.44 -5.09 30.77
C ASP A 187 -1.66 -6.38 29.98
N ILE A 188 -2.91 -6.80 29.77
CA ILE A 188 -3.29 -8.09 29.20
C ILE A 188 -3.93 -7.94 27.82
N TYR A 189 -4.74 -6.90 27.61
CA TYR A 189 -5.60 -6.79 26.43
C TYR A 189 -5.52 -5.42 25.75
N ILE A 190 -5.80 -5.43 24.44
CA ILE A 190 -6.14 -4.26 23.64
C ILE A 190 -7.62 -4.36 23.28
N TYR A 191 -8.31 -3.23 23.37
CA TYR A 191 -9.73 -3.10 23.15
C TYR A 191 -9.99 -2.07 22.05
N VAL A 192 -10.90 -2.39 21.14
CA VAL A 192 -11.36 -1.48 20.11
C VAL A 192 -12.87 -1.45 20.09
N ARG A 193 -13.44 -0.25 20.16
CA ARG A 193 -14.88 -0.06 20.03
C ARG A 193 -15.33 -0.27 18.57
N ALA A 194 -16.37 -1.07 18.41
CA ALA A 194 -17.04 -1.36 17.15
C ALA A 194 -18.56 -1.22 17.34
N GLU A 195 -19.05 0.02 17.20
CA GLU A 195 -20.46 0.38 17.42
C GLU A 195 -20.97 -0.03 18.82
N SER A 196 -21.83 -1.06 18.88
CA SER A 196 -22.41 -1.63 20.10
C SER A 196 -21.58 -2.78 20.69
N SER A 197 -20.42 -3.08 20.11
CA SER A 197 -19.52 -4.14 20.55
C SER A 197 -18.11 -3.63 20.80
N VAL A 198 -17.31 -4.43 21.49
CA VAL A 198 -15.88 -4.20 21.71
C VAL A 198 -15.11 -5.42 21.23
N ALA A 199 -14.22 -5.22 20.27
CA ALA A 199 -13.24 -6.22 19.86
C ALA A 199 -12.07 -6.21 20.84
N ARG A 200 -11.78 -7.36 21.44
CA ARG A 200 -10.71 -7.55 22.41
C ARG A 200 -9.66 -8.53 21.87
N PHE A 201 -8.38 -8.16 21.98
CA PHE A 201 -7.25 -8.98 21.56
C PHE A 201 -6.23 -9.10 22.69
N PRO A 202 -5.66 -10.30 22.96
CA PRO A 202 -4.61 -10.46 23.95
C PRO A 202 -3.30 -9.84 23.47
N ARG A 203 -2.60 -9.13 24.36
CA ARG A 203 -1.29 -8.50 24.07
C ARG A 203 -0.18 -9.52 23.89
N GLU A 204 -0.29 -10.67 24.56
CA GLU A 204 0.66 -11.75 24.49
C GLU A 204 0.12 -12.95 23.69
N GLY A 205 1.04 -13.85 23.35
CA GLY A 205 0.75 -15.02 22.53
C GLY A 205 1.14 -14.81 21.07
N ASP A 206 0.85 -15.82 20.28
CA ASP A 206 1.14 -15.83 18.86
C ASP A 206 -0.10 -16.28 18.10
N ASN A 207 -0.23 -15.80 16.87
CA ASN A 207 -1.38 -16.08 16.02
C ASN A 207 -0.92 -16.29 14.58
N MET A 208 -1.79 -16.86 13.74
CA MET A 208 -1.44 -17.22 12.37
C MET A 208 -1.02 -16.00 11.54
N ILE A 209 -1.78 -14.91 11.60
CA ILE A 209 -1.50 -13.69 10.84
C ILE A 209 -0.18 -13.05 11.31
N ARG A 210 0.04 -12.94 12.61
CA ARG A 210 1.25 -12.39 13.23
C ARG A 210 2.48 -13.18 12.81
N ARG A 211 2.45 -14.52 12.86
CA ARG A 211 3.54 -15.40 12.39
C ARG A 211 3.90 -15.14 10.94
N LEU A 212 2.89 -15.13 10.07
CA LEU A 212 3.06 -14.91 8.64
C LEU A 212 3.64 -13.53 8.34
N LEU A 213 3.11 -12.48 8.99
CA LEU A 213 3.58 -11.12 8.80
C LEU A 213 5.01 -10.93 9.34
N LEU A 214 5.35 -11.47 10.51
CA LEU A 214 6.72 -11.45 11.04
C LEU A 214 7.71 -12.16 10.11
N LYS A 215 7.31 -13.30 9.53
CA LYS A 215 8.08 -14.00 8.50
C LYS A 215 8.32 -13.10 7.28
N TYR A 216 7.31 -12.39 6.80
CA TYR A 216 7.44 -11.48 5.67
C TYR A 216 8.29 -10.25 5.97
N VAL A 217 8.15 -9.66 7.16
CA VAL A 217 9.00 -8.54 7.62
C VAL A 217 10.47 -8.97 7.66
N ARG A 218 10.75 -10.17 8.18
CA ARG A 218 12.10 -10.74 8.22
C ARG A 218 12.66 -10.96 6.81
N LEU A 219 11.93 -11.65 5.93
CA LEU A 219 12.35 -11.91 4.55
C LEU A 219 12.57 -10.61 3.78
N ARG A 220 11.67 -9.63 3.96
CA ARG A 220 11.77 -8.34 3.31
C ARG A 220 13.04 -7.61 3.74
N THR A 221 13.36 -7.65 5.04
CA THR A 221 14.58 -7.02 5.57
C THR A 221 15.84 -7.68 5.01
N MET A 222 15.89 -9.01 4.96
CA MET A 222 17.03 -9.75 4.40
C MET A 222 17.26 -9.47 2.92
N HIS A 223 16.19 -9.37 2.12
CA HIS A 223 16.29 -9.24 0.67
C HIS A 223 16.14 -7.81 0.13
N LYS A 224 15.95 -6.80 0.99
CA LYS A 224 15.70 -5.41 0.56
C LYS A 224 16.79 -4.85 -0.36
N ARG A 225 18.05 -5.23 -0.14
CA ARG A 225 19.20 -4.77 -0.94
C ARG A 225 19.46 -5.65 -2.15
N ASP A 226 19.49 -6.97 -1.95
CA ASP A 226 19.92 -7.91 -3.01
C ASP A 226 18.81 -8.25 -4.00
N ASN A 227 17.55 -8.25 -3.55
CA ASN A 227 16.38 -8.53 -4.40
C ASN A 227 15.21 -7.59 -4.03
N PRO A 228 15.29 -6.30 -4.42
CA PRO A 228 14.28 -5.30 -4.10
C PRO A 228 12.90 -5.63 -4.69
N THR A 229 12.84 -6.32 -5.83
CA THR A 229 11.58 -6.79 -6.43
C THR A 229 10.86 -7.77 -5.51
N TYR A 230 11.56 -8.78 -5.00
CA TYR A 230 11.00 -9.74 -4.04
C TYR A 230 10.61 -9.08 -2.70
N ALA A 231 11.44 -8.16 -2.21
CA ALA A 231 11.10 -7.37 -1.03
C ALA A 231 9.83 -6.50 -1.24
N GLY A 232 9.60 -6.05 -2.47
CA GLY A 232 8.38 -5.36 -2.89
C GLY A 232 7.14 -6.26 -2.85
N THR A 233 7.23 -7.46 -3.40
CA THR A 233 6.09 -8.41 -3.41
C THR A 233 5.70 -8.83 -2.00
N LEU A 234 6.67 -9.01 -1.09
CA LEU A 234 6.41 -9.24 0.34
C LEU A 234 5.58 -8.10 0.98
N LYS A 235 5.88 -6.84 0.66
CA LYS A 235 5.08 -5.69 1.12
C LYS A 235 3.66 -5.73 0.56
N VAL A 236 3.51 -6.03 -0.73
CA VAL A 236 2.20 -6.11 -1.39
C VAL A 236 1.34 -7.18 -0.72
N VAL A 237 1.87 -8.40 -0.58
CA VAL A 237 1.11 -9.52 0.02
C VAL A 237 0.81 -9.26 1.50
N ALA A 238 1.74 -8.68 2.27
CA ALA A 238 1.49 -8.29 3.66
C ALA A 238 0.30 -7.32 3.78
N ASN A 239 0.22 -6.30 2.92
CA ASN A 239 -0.91 -5.39 2.89
C ASN A 239 -2.23 -6.07 2.45
N SER A 240 -2.15 -7.06 1.55
CA SER A 240 -3.32 -7.86 1.15
C SER A 240 -3.88 -8.73 2.27
N ILE A 241 -3.08 -9.13 3.27
CA ILE A 241 -3.57 -9.90 4.43
C ILE A 241 -4.58 -9.08 5.23
N TYR A 242 -4.31 -7.80 5.50
CA TYR A 242 -5.32 -6.90 6.06
C TYR A 242 -6.55 -6.80 5.14
N GLY A 243 -6.35 -6.61 3.83
CA GLY A 243 -7.47 -6.53 2.88
C GLY A 243 -8.37 -7.77 2.92
N SER A 244 -7.81 -8.93 3.25
CA SER A 244 -8.54 -10.18 3.39
C SER A 244 -9.49 -10.22 4.59
N THR A 245 -9.22 -9.49 5.68
CA THR A 245 -10.13 -9.45 6.83
C THR A 245 -11.33 -8.54 6.57
N GLY A 246 -11.19 -7.55 5.69
CA GLY A 246 -12.26 -6.61 5.33
C GLY A 246 -13.08 -7.01 4.09
N TYR A 247 -12.70 -8.08 3.38
CA TYR A 247 -13.36 -8.51 2.15
C TYR A 247 -14.34 -9.65 2.42
N VAL A 248 -15.64 -9.43 2.17
CA VAL A 248 -16.71 -10.39 2.51
C VAL A 248 -16.54 -11.78 1.91
N ASN A 249 -16.00 -11.90 0.68
CA ASN A 249 -15.77 -13.20 0.04
C ASN A 249 -14.39 -13.80 0.38
N SER A 250 -13.71 -13.25 1.39
CA SER A 250 -12.49 -13.81 1.94
C SER A 250 -12.84 -14.85 2.99
N PRO A 251 -12.17 -16.01 3.00
CA PRO A 251 -12.34 -16.98 4.10
C PRO A 251 -11.78 -16.45 5.44
N MET A 252 -11.02 -15.35 5.41
CA MET A 252 -10.53 -14.64 6.60
C MET A 252 -11.40 -13.44 6.96
N TYR A 253 -12.59 -13.30 6.36
CA TYR A 253 -13.48 -12.18 6.60
C TYR A 253 -13.80 -12.06 8.10
N SER A 254 -13.35 -10.97 8.69
CA SER A 254 -13.56 -10.62 10.08
C SER A 254 -13.68 -9.10 10.13
N PRO A 255 -14.90 -8.54 10.03
CA PRO A 255 -15.10 -7.10 10.00
C PRO A 255 -14.56 -6.44 11.28
N LEU A 256 -14.66 -7.12 12.43
CA LEU A 256 -14.09 -6.63 13.69
C LEU A 256 -12.56 -6.54 13.67
N CYS A 257 -11.85 -7.47 13.01
CA CYS A 257 -10.39 -7.34 12.81
C CYS A 257 -10.05 -6.15 11.89
N ALA A 258 -10.85 -5.91 10.84
CA ALA A 258 -10.68 -4.77 9.95
C ALA A 258 -10.98 -3.42 10.66
N ILE A 259 -12.04 -3.38 11.48
CA ILE A 259 -12.37 -2.25 12.35
C ILE A 259 -11.23 -1.98 13.34
N ALA A 260 -10.74 -3.01 14.01
CA ALA A 260 -9.63 -2.91 14.96
C ALA A 260 -8.39 -2.32 14.30
N THR A 261 -7.99 -2.88 13.15
CA THR A 261 -6.81 -2.43 12.41
C THR A 261 -6.93 -0.97 11.98
N THR A 262 -8.10 -0.58 11.44
CA THR A 262 -8.31 0.80 10.99
C THR A 262 -8.46 1.78 12.15
N ALA A 263 -9.14 1.43 13.24
CA ALA A 263 -9.29 2.28 14.42
C ALA A 263 -7.93 2.56 15.08
N ILE A 264 -7.09 1.54 15.27
CA ILE A 264 -5.72 1.71 15.76
C ILE A 264 -4.91 2.57 14.79
N GLY A 265 -5.07 2.38 13.47
CA GLY A 265 -4.41 3.23 12.47
C GLY A 265 -4.77 4.71 12.61
N ARG A 266 -6.05 5.02 12.82
CA ARG A 266 -6.51 6.39 13.10
C ARG A 266 -5.93 6.94 14.40
N TRP A 267 -5.90 6.12 15.45
CA TRP A 267 -5.31 6.48 16.73
C TRP A 267 -3.80 6.80 16.61
N CYS A 268 -3.05 5.98 15.88
CA CYS A 268 -1.62 6.21 15.60
C CYS A 268 -1.39 7.50 14.81
N LEU A 269 -2.21 7.77 13.78
CA LEU A 269 -2.13 9.01 13.01
C LEU A 269 -2.44 10.23 13.87
N ASP A 270 -3.43 10.14 14.76
CA ASP A 270 -3.79 11.22 15.67
C ASP A 270 -2.69 11.51 16.70
N LEU A 271 -2.06 10.45 17.24
CA LEU A 271 -0.88 10.59 18.08
C LEU A 271 0.29 11.23 17.32
N ALA A 272 0.53 10.85 16.07
CA ALA A 272 1.55 11.46 15.23
C ALA A 272 1.27 12.95 15.04
N CYS A 273 0.07 13.32 14.57
CA CYS A 273 -0.32 14.70 14.33
C CYS A 273 -0.18 15.55 15.60
N LYS A 274 -0.70 15.06 16.73
CA LYS A 274 -0.57 15.74 18.03
C LYS A 274 0.89 15.92 18.43
N THR A 275 1.74 14.93 18.18
CA THR A 275 3.17 15.03 18.49
C THR A 275 3.84 16.11 17.62
N PHE A 276 3.53 16.20 16.33
CA PHE A 276 4.03 17.30 15.50
C PHE A 276 3.56 18.68 16.02
N GLU A 277 2.31 18.79 16.46
CA GLU A 277 1.75 20.03 17.01
C GLU A 277 2.36 20.42 18.36
N ASP A 278 2.54 19.47 19.27
CA ASP A 278 3.16 19.66 20.59
C ASP A 278 4.59 20.22 20.47
N TYR A 279 5.29 19.88 19.39
CA TYR A 279 6.63 20.35 19.09
C TYR A 279 6.66 21.50 18.07
N GLY A 280 5.54 22.20 17.85
CA GLY A 280 5.51 23.49 17.16
C GLY A 280 5.52 23.42 15.62
N MET A 281 5.22 22.26 15.03
CA MET A 281 4.88 22.14 13.61
C MET A 281 3.36 22.19 13.42
N LYS A 282 2.91 22.75 12.29
CA LYS A 282 1.49 22.78 11.94
C LYS A 282 1.17 21.68 10.95
N ILE A 283 0.15 20.86 11.25
CA ILE A 283 -0.39 19.90 10.29
C ILE A 283 -1.16 20.64 9.21
N VAL A 284 -0.85 20.33 7.94
CA VAL A 284 -1.51 20.92 6.78
C VAL A 284 -2.42 19.92 6.08
N TYR A 285 -2.12 18.62 6.17
CA TYR A 285 -2.91 17.53 5.61
C TYR A 285 -2.50 16.19 6.20
N GLY A 286 -3.31 15.15 6.01
CA GLY A 286 -2.97 13.77 6.32
C GLY A 286 -3.87 12.81 5.55
N ASP A 287 -3.31 11.71 5.07
CA ASP A 287 -4.02 10.68 4.32
C ASP A 287 -3.64 9.30 4.85
N THR A 288 -4.53 8.71 5.65
CA THR A 288 -4.49 7.36 6.20
C THR A 288 -3.28 7.04 7.08
N ASP A 289 -2.11 6.85 6.48
CA ASP A 289 -0.82 6.51 7.08
C ASP A 289 0.19 7.66 7.05
N SER A 290 -0.12 8.72 6.28
CA SER A 290 0.76 9.87 6.08
C SER A 290 0.30 11.14 6.80
N CYS A 291 1.27 11.90 7.30
CA CYS A 291 1.09 13.22 7.90
C CYS A 291 1.94 14.25 7.16
N MET A 292 1.35 15.38 6.79
CA MET A 292 2.03 16.50 6.14
C MET A 292 2.08 17.68 7.10
N ALA A 293 3.28 18.12 7.43
CA ALA A 293 3.52 19.16 8.43
C ALA A 293 4.46 20.24 7.90
N ARG A 294 4.34 21.45 8.44
CA ARG A 294 5.25 22.57 8.13
C ARG A 294 5.67 23.32 9.39
N GLY A 295 6.82 23.98 9.33
CA GLY A 295 7.29 24.85 10.42
C GLY A 295 6.40 26.07 10.67
N THR A 296 6.33 26.52 11.92
CA THR A 296 5.70 27.79 12.32
C THR A 296 6.66 28.98 12.11
N TYR A 297 6.18 30.22 12.19
CA TYR A 297 6.94 31.43 11.82
C TYR A 297 8.32 31.58 12.51
N VAL A 298 8.52 31.02 13.71
CA VAL A 298 9.83 30.98 14.40
C VAL A 298 10.88 30.18 13.60
N THR A 299 10.42 29.25 12.76
CA THR A 299 11.23 28.40 11.86
C THR A 299 11.07 28.76 10.38
N GLN A 300 10.28 29.77 10.01
CA GLN A 300 10.16 30.20 8.60
C GLN A 300 11.35 31.04 8.14
N SER A 301 12.10 31.63 9.07
CA SER A 301 13.40 32.27 8.82
C SER A 301 14.54 31.25 8.72
N ALA A 302 14.25 29.98 8.97
CA ALA A 302 15.21 28.88 9.04
C ALA A 302 15.33 28.24 7.64
N HIS A 303 16.55 27.90 7.23
CA HIS A 303 16.84 27.34 5.91
C HIS A 303 16.16 25.97 5.73
N ASN A 304 16.09 25.45 4.49
CA ASN A 304 15.46 24.15 4.18
C ASN A 304 15.91 22.99 5.10
N GLY A 305 17.16 23.02 5.56
CA GLY A 305 17.72 22.03 6.50
C GLY A 305 17.05 22.01 7.88
N ASP A 306 16.50 23.14 8.33
CA ASP A 306 15.97 23.29 9.70
C ASP A 306 14.61 22.62 9.88
N THR A 307 13.75 22.67 8.84
CA THR A 307 12.44 21.99 8.90
C THR A 307 12.59 20.47 8.91
N VAL A 308 13.49 19.94 8.07
CA VAL A 308 13.77 18.51 7.98
C VAL A 308 14.42 17.99 9.26
N ALA A 309 15.40 18.72 9.81
CA ALA A 309 16.04 18.36 11.08
C ALA A 309 15.03 18.35 12.23
N HIS A 310 14.15 19.36 12.29
CA HIS A 310 13.11 19.41 13.30
C HIS A 310 12.10 18.27 13.16
N ALA A 311 11.66 17.95 11.95
CA ALA A 311 10.79 16.80 11.70
C ALA A 311 11.44 15.49 12.17
N LYS A 312 12.73 15.27 11.88
CA LYS A 312 13.47 14.09 12.37
C LYS A 312 13.54 14.02 13.89
N TYR A 313 13.73 15.15 14.56
CA TYR A 313 13.68 15.23 16.02
C TYR A 313 12.29 14.83 16.56
N ILE A 314 11.21 15.35 15.96
CA ILE A 314 9.84 15.02 16.35
C ILE A 314 9.52 13.54 16.10
N LEU A 315 9.98 12.96 14.99
CA LEU A 315 9.81 11.54 14.70
C LEU A 315 10.47 10.65 15.78
N ALA A 316 11.61 11.07 16.34
CA ALA A 316 12.22 10.37 17.48
C ALA A 316 11.33 10.46 18.74
N ARG A 317 10.71 11.62 19.01
CA ARG A 317 9.77 11.80 20.12
C ARG A 317 8.47 11.02 19.93
N LEU A 318 7.97 10.94 18.70
CA LEU A 318 6.83 10.09 18.36
C LEU A 318 7.17 8.61 18.62
N LYS A 319 8.38 8.19 18.27
CA LYS A 319 8.83 6.82 18.54
C LYS A 319 8.86 6.52 20.04
N GLU A 320 9.41 7.41 20.86
CA GLU A 320 9.38 7.29 22.33
C GLU A 320 7.94 7.15 22.85
N ARG A 321 7.01 8.00 22.38
CA ARG A 321 5.59 7.93 22.76
C ARG A 321 4.93 6.61 22.36
N LEU A 322 5.31 6.02 21.23
CA LEU A 322 4.79 4.73 20.77
C LEU A 322 5.38 3.55 21.55
N ASP A 323 6.64 3.66 22.00
CA ASP A 323 7.31 2.66 22.83
C ASP A 323 6.63 2.46 24.19
N ASP A 324 6.00 3.50 24.73
CA ASP A 324 5.21 3.45 25.96
C ASP A 324 3.81 2.82 25.76
N THR A 325 3.52 2.29 24.57
CA THR A 325 2.23 1.69 24.22
C THR A 325 2.40 0.28 23.63
N PRO A 326 1.32 -0.49 23.45
CA PRO A 326 1.41 -1.76 22.73
C PRO A 326 1.89 -1.64 21.28
N PHE A 327 1.90 -0.44 20.70
CA PHE A 327 2.22 -0.18 19.29
C PHE A 327 3.70 0.20 19.07
N SER A 328 4.61 -0.35 19.86
CA SER A 328 6.04 -0.06 19.80
C SER A 328 6.70 -0.47 18.46
N GLY A 329 6.12 -1.40 17.70
CA GLY A 329 6.58 -1.75 16.36
C GLY A 329 6.34 -0.66 15.31
N MET A 330 5.40 0.25 15.58
CA MET A 330 5.07 1.35 14.67
C MET A 330 6.25 2.31 14.49
N ARG A 331 6.51 2.64 13.22
CA ARG A 331 7.57 3.57 12.85
C ARG A 331 7.11 4.49 11.73
N MET A 332 7.19 5.78 11.98
CA MET A 332 6.99 6.81 10.98
C MET A 332 8.33 7.31 10.46
N GLU A 333 8.46 7.46 9.15
CA GLU A 333 9.68 7.91 8.48
C GLU A 333 9.39 9.16 7.65
N LEU A 334 10.40 10.02 7.49
CA LEU A 334 10.34 11.13 6.55
C LEU A 334 10.47 10.58 5.13
N GLU A 335 9.43 10.74 4.32
CA GLU A 335 9.37 10.23 2.96
C GLU A 335 9.88 11.27 1.96
N GLU A 336 9.41 12.51 2.08
CA GLU A 336 9.69 13.57 1.10
C GLU A 336 9.69 14.95 1.76
N PHE A 337 10.54 15.85 1.25
CA PHE A 337 10.45 17.29 1.52
C PHE A 337 9.94 18.04 0.29
N ARG A 338 8.93 18.88 0.48
CA ARG A 338 8.29 19.67 -0.58
C ARG A 338 8.51 21.15 -0.30
N GLU A 339 9.29 21.80 -1.16
CA GLU A 339 9.54 23.24 -1.04
C GLU A 339 8.23 24.04 -1.17
N ARG A 340 7.38 23.65 -2.12
CA ARG A 340 6.07 24.26 -2.35
C ARG A 340 5.01 23.20 -2.64
N MET A 341 3.85 23.35 -2.02
CA MET A 341 2.69 22.49 -2.20
C MET A 341 1.41 23.32 -2.22
N ILE A 342 0.48 22.97 -3.11
CA ILE A 342 -0.86 23.55 -3.17
C ILE A 342 -1.85 22.47 -2.75
N LEU A 343 -2.57 22.74 -1.65
CA LEU A 343 -3.67 21.90 -1.17
C LEU A 343 -5.01 22.51 -1.59
N LEU A 344 -5.82 21.76 -2.34
CA LEU A 344 -7.14 22.22 -2.79
C LEU A 344 -8.27 21.50 -2.05
N ASP A 345 -8.18 20.18 -1.96
CA ASP A 345 -9.17 19.32 -1.33
C ASP A 345 -8.57 17.96 -0.96
N LYS A 346 -9.34 17.11 -0.28
CA LYS A 346 -8.93 15.74 0.02
C LYS A 346 -8.50 15.03 -1.26
N LYS A 347 -7.29 14.47 -1.23
CA LYS A 347 -6.64 13.78 -2.36
C LYS A 347 -6.50 14.63 -3.62
N LYS A 348 -6.61 15.96 -3.54
CA LYS A 348 -6.44 16.92 -4.65
C LYS A 348 -5.40 17.95 -4.29
N TYR A 349 -4.16 17.71 -4.72
CA TYR A 349 -3.03 18.59 -4.45
C TYR A 349 -1.91 18.44 -5.48
N CYS A 350 -1.07 19.46 -5.60
CA CYS A 350 0.14 19.43 -6.41
C CYS A 350 1.34 19.98 -5.64
N TYR A 351 2.54 19.57 -6.02
CA TYR A 351 3.78 19.99 -5.37
C TYR A 351 4.97 19.92 -6.32
N ILE A 352 6.03 20.64 -5.95
CA ILE A 352 7.34 20.52 -6.61
C ILE A 352 8.08 19.37 -5.92
N SER A 353 8.39 18.32 -6.68
CA SER A 353 9.19 17.18 -6.22
C SER A 353 10.68 17.53 -6.14
N GLU A 354 11.48 16.68 -5.50
CA GLU A 354 12.94 16.90 -5.34
C GLU A 354 13.69 17.05 -6.67
N ASN A 355 13.16 16.48 -7.77
CA ASN A 355 13.75 16.57 -9.10
C ASN A 355 13.34 17.85 -9.88
N GLY A 356 12.53 18.73 -9.26
CA GLY A 356 12.03 19.96 -9.85
C GLY A 356 10.79 19.82 -10.73
N SER A 357 10.26 18.61 -10.93
CA SER A 357 9.00 18.41 -11.65
C SER A 357 7.79 18.66 -10.76
N ILE A 358 6.70 19.14 -11.37
CA ILE A 358 5.42 19.31 -10.70
C ILE A 358 4.67 17.98 -10.72
N GLU A 359 4.40 17.44 -9.53
CA GLU A 359 3.57 16.26 -9.36
C GLU A 359 2.13 16.63 -8.99
N TYR A 360 1.18 15.91 -9.58
CA TYR A 360 -0.25 16.07 -9.33
C TYR A 360 -0.82 14.81 -8.67
N LYS A 361 -1.60 14.98 -7.62
CA LYS A 361 -2.38 13.89 -6.99
C LYS A 361 -3.86 14.25 -7.07
N GLY A 362 -4.64 13.39 -7.73
CA GLY A 362 -6.09 13.54 -7.92
C GLY A 362 -6.53 14.78 -8.70
N MET A 363 -5.61 15.42 -9.42
CA MET A 363 -5.89 16.53 -10.33
C MET A 363 -5.66 16.08 -11.77
N SER A 364 -6.59 16.41 -12.68
CA SER A 364 -6.36 16.32 -14.11
C SER A 364 -5.74 17.64 -14.60
N ILE A 365 -4.68 17.55 -15.41
CA ILE A 365 -4.03 18.73 -16.02
C ILE A 365 -5.04 19.58 -16.82
N CYS A 366 -6.03 18.93 -17.44
CA CYS A 366 -7.09 19.61 -18.20
C CYS A 366 -7.99 20.54 -17.37
N ALA A 367 -7.89 20.56 -16.04
CA ALA A 367 -8.68 21.45 -15.18
C ALA A 367 -7.95 22.78 -14.85
N LEU A 368 -6.69 22.96 -15.27
CA LEU A 368 -5.88 24.14 -14.99
C LEU A 368 -5.60 25.01 -16.24
N GLU A 369 -6.05 24.59 -17.41
CA GLU A 369 -6.03 25.38 -18.65
C GLU A 369 -7.38 26.09 -18.86
N VAL A 370 -7.74 27.03 -17.98
CA VAL A 370 -8.82 28.00 -18.20
C VAL A 370 -8.36 29.38 -17.82
#